data_AF-A0A954UMH9-F1
#
_entry.id   AF-A0A954UMH9-F1
#
_cell.length_a   1.000
_cell.length_b   1.000
_cell.length_c   1.000
_cell.angle_alpha   90.00
_cell.angle_beta   90.00
_cell.angle_gamma   90.00
#
_symmetry.space_group_name_H-M   'P 1'
#
loop_
_entity.id
_entity.type
_entity.pdbx_description
1 polymer ?
#
loop_
_entity_poly.entity_id
_entity_poly.type
_entity_poly.pdbx_seq_one_letter_code
_entity_poly.pdbx_strand_id
1 'polypeptide(L)'
;PNLLPRYVTGFTNAMQDWLQPEAMYVVDVHGSIVHRTAILDGLKASSVERYAFRWLYDPIVEFASDRGDQHAGGVETAMVELANPGLIDHRWWPARIDKLAAQQMDLATAIDLTPDLTRFVEHVEAHSFNGIVGDVRNYYNVDAPTMLARMLEVARADLKQLTGA
;
A
#
# COMPACT_ATOMS: atom_id res chain seq x y z
N PRO A 1 -8.99 9.04 17.60
CA PRO A 1 -8.15 9.22 16.38
C PRO A 1 -6.72 9.69 16.77
N ASN A 2 -5.79 8.76 16.98
CA ASN A 2 -4.32 8.98 17.12
C ASN A 2 -3.58 7.65 17.37
N LEU A 3 -4.20 6.51 17.06
CA LEU A 3 -3.63 5.20 17.41
C LEU A 3 -2.36 4.91 16.61
N LEU A 4 -2.41 5.11 15.30
CA LEU A 4 -1.28 4.80 14.41
C LEU A 4 -0.04 5.66 14.69
N PRO A 5 -0.12 7.01 14.82
CA PRO A 5 1.05 7.80 15.19
C PRO A 5 1.64 7.36 16.53
N ARG A 6 0.80 7.13 17.55
CA ARG A 6 1.24 6.64 18.87
C ARG A 6 1.91 5.27 18.79
N TYR A 7 1.37 4.37 17.98
CA TYR A 7 1.92 3.04 17.77
C TYR A 7 3.30 3.12 17.11
N VAL A 8 3.41 3.90 16.02
CA VAL A 8 4.66 4.09 15.30
C VAL A 8 5.72 4.69 16.22
N THR A 9 5.42 5.79 16.94
CA THR A 9 6.34 6.39 17.91
C THR A 9 6.78 5.40 19.00
N GLY A 10 5.82 4.68 19.59
CA GLY A 10 6.13 3.73 20.67
C GLY A 10 6.97 2.56 20.19
N PHE A 11 6.65 2.00 19.02
CA PHE A 11 7.40 0.90 18.43
C PHE A 11 8.81 1.35 18.04
N THR A 12 8.97 2.48 17.36
CA THR A 12 10.29 2.95 16.94
C THR A 12 11.17 3.30 18.13
N ASN A 13 10.64 3.93 19.18
CA ASN A 13 11.38 4.17 20.41
C ASN A 13 11.84 2.85 21.06
N ALA A 14 10.95 1.86 21.16
CA ALA A 14 11.30 0.56 21.72
C ALA A 14 12.40 -0.15 20.90
N MET A 15 12.35 -0.04 19.56
CA MET A 15 13.40 -0.58 18.69
C MET A 15 14.72 0.17 18.85
N GLN A 16 14.67 1.50 19.04
CA GLN A 16 15.86 2.32 19.28
C GLN A 16 16.53 1.95 20.61
N ASP A 17 15.74 1.76 21.67
CA ASP A 17 16.23 1.39 22.99
C ASP A 17 16.80 -0.03 23.00
N TRP A 18 16.15 -0.95 22.28
CA TRP A 18 16.52 -2.37 22.32
C TRP A 18 17.69 -2.72 21.39
N LEU A 19 17.65 -2.31 20.12
CA LEU A 19 18.64 -2.69 19.12
C LEU A 19 19.71 -1.62 18.88
N GLN A 20 19.46 -0.38 19.33
CA GLN A 20 20.33 0.77 19.10
C GLN A 20 20.80 0.89 17.64
N PRO A 21 19.90 0.81 16.64
CA PRO A 21 20.31 0.91 15.25
C PRO A 21 20.86 2.32 14.95
N GLU A 22 21.80 2.39 14.01
CA GLU A 22 22.31 3.67 13.51
C GLU A 22 21.25 4.43 12.71
N ALA A 23 20.34 3.70 12.05
CA ALA A 23 19.24 4.28 11.29
C ALA A 23 18.07 3.31 11.15
N MET A 24 16.87 3.84 10.89
CA MET A 24 15.67 3.05 10.59
C MET A 24 15.11 3.34 9.21
N TYR A 25 14.84 2.29 8.44
CA TYR A 25 14.14 2.37 7.17
C TYR A 25 12.72 1.83 7.33
N VAL A 26 11.72 2.68 7.08
CA VAL A 26 10.30 2.35 7.25
C VAL A 26 9.63 2.35 5.89
N VAL A 27 8.99 1.24 5.55
CA VAL A 27 8.25 1.07 4.30
C VAL A 27 6.78 0.93 4.62
N ASP A 28 5.95 1.80 4.03
CA ASP A 28 4.49 1.64 4.03
C ASP A 28 4.04 1.08 2.69
N VAL A 29 3.18 0.07 2.77
CA VAL A 29 2.59 -0.61 1.61
C VAL A 29 1.08 -0.36 1.52
N HIS A 30 0.51 0.46 2.41
CA HIS A 30 -0.91 0.77 2.38
C HIS A 30 -1.19 2.01 1.53
N GLY A 31 -2.21 1.97 0.66
CA GLY A 31 -2.50 3.03 -0.32
C GLY A 31 -3.04 4.36 0.25
N SER A 32 -3.23 4.48 1.57
CA SER A 32 -3.90 5.64 2.18
C SER A 32 -2.94 6.79 2.51
N ILE A 33 -3.23 7.99 2.00
CA ILE A 33 -2.50 9.23 2.32
C ILE A 33 -2.61 9.58 3.81
N VAL A 34 -3.76 9.33 4.43
CA VAL A 34 -3.97 9.55 5.87
C VAL A 34 -3.09 8.61 6.69
N HIS A 35 -2.97 7.35 6.26
CA HIS A 35 -2.08 6.36 6.88
C HIS A 35 -0.61 6.77 6.77
N ARG A 36 -0.17 7.16 5.57
CA ARG A 36 1.17 7.69 5.31
C ARG A 36 1.51 8.87 6.22
N THR A 37 0.60 9.84 6.33
CA THR A 37 0.80 11.04 7.17
C THR A 37 0.95 10.64 8.64
N ALA A 38 0.11 9.73 9.12
CA ALA A 38 0.17 9.23 10.48
C ALA A 38 1.48 8.48 10.81
N ILE A 39 2.05 7.72 9.87
CA ILE A 39 3.37 7.08 10.06
C ILE A 39 4.47 8.15 10.15
N LEU A 40 4.48 9.11 9.24
CA LEU A 40 5.46 10.20 9.25
C LEU A 40 5.39 11.02 10.53
N ASP A 41 4.20 11.32 11.04
CA ASP A 41 4.03 12.03 12.31
C ASP A 41 4.54 11.20 13.49
N GLY A 42 4.29 9.88 13.48
CA GLY A 42 4.83 8.97 14.48
C GLY A 42 6.37 8.91 14.48
N LEU A 43 6.99 8.88 13.30
CA LEU A 43 8.45 8.90 13.14
C LEU A 43 9.05 10.22 13.62
N LYS A 44 8.47 11.36 13.26
CA LYS A 44 8.91 12.69 13.72
C LYS A 44 8.84 12.84 15.24
N ALA A 45 7.88 12.19 15.89
CA ALA A 45 7.72 12.22 17.34
C ALA A 45 8.60 11.19 18.08
N SER A 46 9.34 10.34 17.35
CA SER A 46 10.19 9.30 17.94
C SER A 46 11.58 9.81 18.32
N SER A 47 12.32 9.01 19.09
CA SER A 47 13.72 9.25 19.47
C SER A 47 14.73 8.87 18.39
N VAL A 48 14.27 8.37 17.24
CA VAL A 48 15.13 7.94 16.13
C VAL A 48 15.64 9.17 15.38
N GLU A 49 16.94 9.43 15.46
CA GLU A 49 17.55 10.60 14.83
C GLU A 49 17.66 10.48 13.30
N ARG A 50 17.93 9.27 12.81
CA ARG A 50 18.20 8.99 11.40
C ARG A 50 17.21 7.96 10.88
N TYR A 51 16.25 8.41 10.08
CA TYR A 51 15.30 7.52 9.43
C TYR A 51 15.05 7.92 7.98
N ALA A 52 14.62 6.95 7.18
CA ALA A 52 14.00 7.19 5.88
C ALA A 52 12.66 6.48 5.82
N PHE A 53 11.71 7.09 5.11
CA PHE A 53 10.37 6.57 4.91
C PHE A 53 10.12 6.41 3.41
N ARG A 54 9.62 5.24 3.02
CA ARG A 54 9.21 4.94 1.65
C ARG A 54 7.75 4.50 1.63
N TRP A 55 6.94 5.19 0.84
CA TRP A 55 5.68 4.64 0.41
C TRP A 55 5.91 3.80 -0.84
N LEU A 56 5.61 2.50 -0.77
CA LEU A 56 5.98 1.52 -1.81
C LEU A 56 5.27 1.77 -3.15
N TYR A 57 4.14 2.49 -3.14
CA TYR A 57 3.40 2.84 -4.34
C TYR A 57 4.01 4.00 -5.13
N ASP A 58 4.77 4.92 -4.48
CA ASP A 58 5.39 6.05 -5.17
C ASP A 58 6.30 5.60 -6.34
N PRO A 59 7.19 4.59 -6.17
CA PRO A 59 8.05 4.09 -7.25
C PRO A 59 7.33 3.41 -8.41
N ILE A 60 6.12 2.90 -8.20
CA ILE A 60 5.37 2.09 -9.18
C ILE A 60 4.06 2.74 -9.62
N VAL A 61 3.95 4.06 -9.47
CA VAL A 61 2.73 4.82 -9.76
C VAL A 61 2.16 4.55 -11.17
N GLU A 62 3.04 4.34 -12.16
CA GLU A 62 2.69 4.02 -13.55
C GLU A 62 1.99 2.65 -13.74
N PHE A 63 2.14 1.77 -12.76
CA PHE A 63 1.51 0.45 -12.72
C PHE A 63 0.21 0.47 -11.91
N ALA A 64 0.11 1.33 -10.89
CA ALA A 64 -1.01 1.41 -9.95
C ALA A 64 -1.91 2.63 -10.21
N SER A 65 -1.61 3.75 -9.57
CA SER A 65 -2.46 4.95 -9.55
C SER A 65 -2.78 5.50 -10.93
N ASP A 66 -1.79 5.54 -11.83
CA ASP A 66 -2.00 6.06 -13.19
C ASP A 66 -2.94 5.17 -14.02
N ARG A 67 -3.11 3.91 -13.61
CA ARG A 67 -4.01 2.94 -14.25
C ARG A 67 -5.34 2.79 -13.52
N GLY A 68 -5.59 3.65 -12.54
CA GLY A 68 -6.81 3.63 -11.76
C GLY A 68 -6.93 2.42 -10.85
N ASP A 69 -5.84 1.79 -10.43
CA ASP A 69 -5.83 0.60 -9.55
C ASP A 69 -5.20 0.95 -8.20
N GLN A 70 -6.03 1.04 -7.15
CA GLN A 70 -5.62 1.57 -5.83
C GLN A 70 -5.77 0.58 -4.69
N HIS A 71 -6.69 -0.38 -4.77
CA HIS A 71 -6.88 -1.35 -3.70
C HIS A 71 -7.45 -2.67 -4.22
N ALA A 72 -6.78 -3.76 -3.87
CA ALA A 72 -7.10 -5.14 -4.16
C ALA A 72 -7.34 -5.45 -5.64
N GLY A 73 -6.92 -4.56 -6.55
CA GLY A 73 -7.05 -4.77 -7.98
C GLY A 73 -5.91 -5.60 -8.55
N GLY A 74 -5.64 -5.40 -9.83
CA GLY A 74 -4.76 -6.26 -10.60
C GLY A 74 -3.30 -6.19 -10.17
N VAL A 75 -2.84 -5.01 -9.76
CA VAL A 75 -1.46 -4.76 -9.31
C VAL A 75 -1.16 -5.50 -8.02
N GLU A 76 -2.00 -5.33 -6.99
CA GLU A 76 -1.84 -6.03 -5.70
C GLU A 76 -1.98 -7.54 -5.89
N THR A 77 -2.94 -7.99 -6.72
CA THR A 77 -3.14 -9.41 -7.02
C THR A 77 -1.89 -10.03 -7.66
N ALA A 78 -1.31 -9.36 -8.66
CA ALA A 78 -0.10 -9.84 -9.33
C ALA A 78 1.11 -9.90 -8.37
N MET A 79 1.26 -8.90 -7.49
CA MET A 79 2.32 -8.89 -6.48
C MET A 79 2.14 -9.98 -5.42
N VAL A 80 0.91 -10.22 -4.95
CA VAL A 80 0.60 -11.30 -4.01
C VAL A 80 0.88 -12.66 -4.64
N GLU A 81 0.45 -12.89 -5.87
CA GLU A 81 0.68 -14.15 -6.58
C GLU A 81 2.17 -14.41 -6.81
N LEU A 82 2.94 -13.38 -7.17
CA LEU A 82 4.40 -13.48 -7.30
C LEU A 82 5.07 -13.83 -5.97
N ALA A 83 4.66 -13.17 -4.88
CA ALA A 83 5.26 -13.38 -3.57
C ALA A 83 4.90 -14.75 -2.98
N ASN A 84 3.64 -15.16 -3.12
CA ASN A 84 3.15 -16.45 -2.66
C ASN A 84 1.87 -16.86 -3.42
N PRO A 85 1.96 -17.77 -4.41
CA PRO A 85 0.81 -18.21 -5.16
C PRO A 85 -0.23 -18.96 -4.30
N GLY A 86 0.17 -19.52 -3.16
CA GLY A 86 -0.73 -20.20 -2.23
C GLY A 86 -1.69 -19.26 -1.47
N LEU A 87 -1.49 -17.94 -1.55
CA LEU A 87 -2.44 -16.95 -1.01
C LEU A 87 -3.56 -16.61 -1.98
N ILE A 88 -3.48 -17.08 -3.22
CA ILE A 88 -4.49 -16.86 -4.26
C ILE A 88 -5.52 -17.99 -4.23
N ASP A 89 -6.81 -17.64 -4.11
CA ASP A 89 -7.87 -18.65 -4.22
C ASP A 89 -8.10 -19.00 -5.69
N HIS A 90 -7.51 -20.10 -6.15
CA HIS A 90 -7.64 -20.59 -7.52
C HIS A 90 -9.08 -20.97 -7.91
N ARG A 91 -10.03 -21.09 -6.97
CA ARG A 91 -11.46 -21.27 -7.31
C ARG A 91 -12.08 -19.98 -7.85
N TRP A 92 -11.46 -18.84 -7.55
CA TRP A 92 -11.87 -17.51 -7.98
C TRP A 92 -10.92 -16.93 -9.03
N TRP A 93 -9.62 -17.00 -8.81
CA TRP A 93 -8.63 -16.34 -9.64
C TRP A 93 -7.90 -17.32 -10.58
N PRO A 94 -7.65 -16.96 -11.86
CA PRO A 94 -8.17 -15.80 -12.60
C PRO A 94 -9.56 -16.06 -13.23
N ALA A 95 -10.10 -17.27 -13.10
CA ALA A 95 -11.27 -17.74 -13.86
C ALA A 95 -12.56 -16.92 -13.66
N ARG A 96 -12.67 -16.15 -12.57
CA ARG A 96 -13.85 -15.34 -12.24
C ARG A 96 -13.57 -13.84 -12.26
N ILE A 97 -12.52 -13.39 -12.96
CA ILE A 97 -12.13 -11.98 -13.00
C ILE A 97 -13.28 -11.07 -13.45
N ASP A 98 -14.10 -11.48 -14.42
CA ASP A 98 -15.24 -10.67 -14.88
C ASP A 98 -16.31 -10.50 -13.80
N LYS A 99 -16.51 -11.52 -12.97
CA LYS A 99 -17.43 -11.44 -11.82
C LYS A 99 -16.88 -10.49 -10.75
N LEU A 100 -15.57 -10.54 -10.49
CA LEU A 100 -14.92 -9.62 -9.56
C LEU A 100 -15.03 -8.18 -10.09
N ALA A 101 -14.76 -7.98 -11.38
CA ALA A 101 -14.81 -6.65 -11.95
C ALA A 101 -16.22 -6.04 -12.00
N ALA A 102 -17.26 -6.85 -12.12
CA ALA A 102 -18.64 -6.38 -12.06
C ALA A 102 -19.06 -5.83 -10.67
N GLN A 103 -18.28 -6.12 -9.63
CA GLN A 103 -18.55 -5.72 -8.24
C GLN A 103 -17.44 -4.84 -7.65
N GLN A 104 -16.50 -4.34 -8.46
CA GLN A 104 -15.49 -3.39 -7.98
C GLN A 104 -16.06 -1.97 -7.94
N MET A 105 -15.52 -1.13 -7.06
CA MET A 105 -15.76 0.31 -7.07
C MET A 105 -14.74 0.96 -8.02
N ASP A 106 -15.18 1.87 -8.89
CA ASP A 106 -14.23 2.64 -9.69
C ASP A 106 -13.48 3.69 -8.83
N LEU A 107 -12.27 4.03 -9.26
CA LEU A 107 -11.43 4.94 -8.49
C LEU A 107 -12.01 6.36 -8.35
N ALA A 108 -12.69 6.87 -9.38
CA ALA A 108 -13.23 8.23 -9.34
C ALA A 108 -14.32 8.35 -8.27
N THR A 109 -15.20 7.36 -8.18
CA THR A 109 -16.20 7.25 -7.11
C THR A 109 -15.54 7.18 -5.72
N ALA A 110 -14.50 6.35 -5.55
CA ALA A 110 -13.80 6.27 -4.28
C ALA A 110 -13.16 7.61 -3.86
N ILE A 111 -12.55 8.33 -4.81
CA ILE A 111 -11.96 9.65 -4.57
C ILE A 111 -13.03 10.66 -4.15
N ASP A 112 -14.18 10.70 -4.83
CA ASP A 112 -15.28 11.62 -4.51
C ASP A 112 -15.86 11.38 -3.11
N LEU A 113 -15.92 10.12 -2.69
CA LEU A 113 -16.50 9.73 -1.40
C LEU A 113 -15.52 9.85 -0.23
N THR A 114 -14.20 9.71 -0.47
CA THR A 114 -13.16 9.67 0.59
C THR A 114 -13.22 10.83 1.60
N PRO A 115 -13.50 12.10 1.22
CA PRO A 115 -13.59 13.20 2.17
C PRO A 115 -14.73 13.08 3.19
N ASP A 116 -15.77 12.28 2.91
CA ASP A 116 -16.94 12.10 3.77
C ASP A 116 -17.14 10.60 4.06
N LEU A 117 -16.60 10.15 5.19
CA LEU A 117 -16.65 8.76 5.59
C LEU A 117 -18.09 8.24 5.78
N THR A 118 -19.01 9.08 6.26
CA THR A 118 -20.42 8.68 6.44
C THR A 118 -21.03 8.38 5.08
N ARG A 119 -20.87 9.30 4.12
CA ARG A 119 -21.34 9.12 2.74
C ARG A 119 -20.67 7.93 2.06
N PHE A 120 -19.37 7.71 2.30
CA PHE A 120 -18.65 6.54 1.80
C PHE A 120 -19.27 5.23 2.32
N VAL A 121 -19.53 5.13 3.62
CA VAL A 121 -20.14 3.94 4.25
C VAL A 121 -21.54 3.71 3.70
N GLU A 122 -22.39 4.73 3.68
CA GLU A 122 -23.75 4.63 3.12
C GLU A 122 -23.72 4.16 1.66
N HIS A 123 -22.78 4.67 0.85
CA HIS A 123 -22.61 4.26 -0.53
C HIS A 123 -22.17 2.80 -0.64
N VAL A 124 -21.22 2.35 0.18
CA VAL A 124 -20.77 0.94 0.19
C VAL A 124 -21.86 0.02 0.72
N GLU A 125 -22.66 0.41 1.69
CA GLU A 125 -23.76 -0.43 2.20
C GLU A 125 -24.91 -0.53 1.20
N ALA A 126 -25.15 0.51 0.39
CA ALA A 126 -26.16 0.52 -0.65
C ALA A 126 -25.78 -0.32 -1.89
N HIS A 127 -24.50 -0.65 -2.08
CA HIS A 127 -23.99 -1.35 -3.25
C HIS A 127 -23.26 -2.63 -2.84
N SER A 128 -23.40 -3.72 -3.61
CA SER A 128 -22.71 -4.99 -3.30
C SER A 128 -21.25 -4.99 -3.79
N PHE A 129 -20.45 -4.01 -3.37
CA PHE A 129 -19.03 -3.95 -3.71
C PHE A 129 -18.26 -5.09 -3.04
N ASN A 130 -17.25 -5.63 -3.74
CA ASN A 130 -16.41 -6.73 -3.27
C ASN A 130 -15.11 -6.26 -2.57
N GLY A 131 -14.96 -4.95 -2.35
CA GLY A 131 -13.80 -4.34 -1.71
C GLY A 131 -12.68 -3.94 -2.67
N ILE A 132 -12.74 -4.32 -3.95
CA ILE A 132 -11.78 -3.84 -4.96
C ILE A 132 -12.09 -2.38 -5.30
N VAL A 133 -11.07 -1.52 -5.28
CA VAL A 133 -11.13 -0.12 -5.74
C VAL A 133 -10.17 0.05 -6.90
N GLY A 134 -10.72 0.22 -8.09
CA GLY A 134 -9.96 0.40 -9.31
C GLY A 134 -10.29 -0.63 -10.37
N ASP A 135 -9.27 -1.19 -11.04
CA ASP A 135 -9.44 -2.19 -12.09
C ASP A 135 -8.65 -3.48 -11.85
N VAL A 136 -9.36 -4.55 -11.50
CA VAL A 136 -8.76 -5.88 -11.31
C VAL A 136 -8.14 -6.43 -12.61
N ARG A 137 -8.58 -5.97 -13.79
CA ARG A 137 -8.04 -6.42 -15.09
C ARG A 137 -6.65 -5.89 -15.38
N ASN A 138 -6.17 -4.91 -14.64
CA ASN A 138 -4.78 -4.46 -14.76
C ASN A 138 -3.76 -5.57 -14.51
N TYR A 139 -4.15 -6.67 -13.85
CA TYR A 139 -3.32 -7.86 -13.67
C TYR A 139 -2.70 -8.35 -14.98
N TYR A 140 -3.45 -8.34 -16.09
CA TYR A 140 -2.93 -8.80 -17.38
C TYR A 140 -1.98 -7.80 -18.06
N ASN A 141 -1.94 -6.57 -17.56
CA ASN A 141 -1.19 -5.47 -18.15
C ASN A 141 0.05 -5.10 -17.32
N VAL A 142 0.30 -5.79 -16.20
CA VAL A 142 1.44 -5.52 -15.32
C VAL A 142 2.40 -6.70 -15.30
N ASP A 143 3.68 -6.40 -15.16
CA ASP A 143 4.74 -7.39 -15.00
C ASP A 143 5.24 -7.33 -13.56
N ALA A 144 4.72 -8.23 -12.71
CA ALA A 144 5.04 -8.26 -11.29
C ALA A 144 6.54 -8.44 -11.00
N PRO A 145 7.29 -9.34 -11.67
CA PRO A 145 8.74 -9.39 -11.54
C PRO A 145 9.43 -8.05 -11.80
N THR A 146 9.05 -7.34 -12.87
CA THR A 146 9.61 -6.02 -13.19
C THR A 146 9.24 -4.98 -12.13
N MET A 147 7.99 -4.96 -11.66
CA MET A 147 7.55 -4.07 -10.57
C MET A 147 8.35 -4.32 -9.29
N LEU A 148 8.50 -5.58 -8.88
CA LEU A 148 9.28 -5.95 -7.69
C LEU A 148 10.75 -5.55 -7.84
N ALA A 149 11.35 -5.77 -9.01
CA ALA A 149 12.73 -5.35 -9.26
C ALA A 149 12.92 -3.84 -9.08
N ARG A 150 11.98 -3.04 -9.59
CA ARG A 150 11.98 -1.57 -9.43
C ARG A 150 11.79 -1.14 -7.97
N MET A 151 10.86 -1.78 -7.25
CA MET A 151 10.68 -1.55 -5.81
C MET A 151 11.96 -1.81 -5.02
N LEU A 152 12.64 -2.92 -5.31
CA LEU A 152 13.89 -3.30 -4.66
C LEU A 152 15.05 -2.37 -5.03
N GLU A 153 15.11 -1.89 -6.28
CA GLU A 153 16.11 -0.91 -6.70
C GLU A 153 15.98 0.39 -5.91
N VAL A 154 14.76 0.92 -5.80
CA VAL A 154 14.51 2.13 -5.01
C VAL A 154 14.81 1.91 -3.53
N ALA A 155 14.40 0.78 -2.95
CA ALA A 155 14.71 0.47 -1.56
C ALA A 155 16.22 0.38 -1.31
N ARG A 156 16.99 -0.20 -2.24
CA ARG A 156 18.46 -0.22 -2.14
C ARG A 156 19.05 1.18 -2.22
N ALA A 157 18.53 2.04 -3.08
CA ALA A 157 19.00 3.43 -3.19
C ALA A 157 18.69 4.22 -1.91
N ASP A 158 17.49 4.07 -1.36
CA ASP A 158 17.09 4.68 -0.09
C ASP A 158 18.01 4.23 1.05
N LEU A 159 18.31 2.94 1.14
CA LEU A 159 19.21 2.39 2.15
C LEU A 159 20.63 2.93 2.00
N LYS A 160 21.18 2.99 0.77
CA LYS A 160 22.50 3.58 0.51
C LYS A 160 22.57 5.04 0.97
N GLN A 161 21.55 5.83 0.64
CA GLN A 161 21.45 7.21 1.10
C GLN A 161 21.34 7.28 2.64
N LEU A 162 20.53 6.40 3.22
CA LEU A 162 20.31 6.35 4.66
C LEU A 162 21.56 5.93 5.42
N THR A 163 22.41 5.03 4.89
CA THR A 163 23.62 4.55 5.59
C THR A 163 24.90 5.27 5.16
N GLY A 164 24.90 5.97 4.02
CA GLY A 164 26.10 6.60 3.45
C GLY A 164 27.04 5.59 2.76
N ALA A 165 26.50 4.47 2.28
CA ALA A 165 27.24 3.36 1.66
C ALA A 165 27.08 3.31 0.12
#